data_AF-A0A2V9K4M6-F1
#
_entry.id   AF-A0A2V9K4M6-F1
#
_cell.length_a   1.000
_cell.length_b   1.000
_cell.length_c   1.000
_cell.angle_alpha   90.00
_cell.angle_beta   90.00
_cell.angle_gamma   90.00
#
_symmetry.space_group_name_H-M   'P 1'
#
loop_
_entity.id
_entity.type
_entity.pdbx_description
1 polymer ?
#
loop_
_entity_poly.entity_id
_entity_poly.type
_entity_poly.pdbx_seq_one_letter_code
_entity_poly.pdbx_strand_id
1 'polypeptide(L)' 'SGEATLVVGGSMVDGRTTAPNEVRGPSINGGEKRKLGGGDMVHIPPRVPHQLLVESGKQFTYAVVKIDAR' A
#
# COMPACT_ATOMS: atom_id res chain seq x y z
N SER A 1 -5.73 14.16 -5.32
CA SER A 1 -5.67 15.10 -4.17
C SER A 1 -6.25 14.41 -2.94
N GLY A 2 -5.97 14.94 -1.75
CA GLY A 2 -6.36 14.35 -0.47
C GLY A 2 -5.17 13.78 0.30
N GLU A 3 -5.46 13.02 1.36
CA GLU A 3 -4.47 12.44 2.26
C GLU A 3 -4.79 10.97 2.56
N ALA A 4 -3.76 10.17 2.84
CA ALA A 4 -3.89 8.79 3.28
C ALA A 4 -2.81 8.45 4.30
N THR A 5 -3.01 7.33 5.02
CA THR A 5 -1.96 6.71 5.82
C THR A 5 -1.46 5.48 5.08
N LEU A 6 -0.20 5.48 4.68
CA LEU A 6 0.51 4.30 4.21
C LEU A 6 0.90 3.44 5.41
N VAL A 7 0.54 2.16 5.35
CA VAL A 7 1.12 1.10 6.18
C VAL A 7 2.08 0.32 5.29
N VAL A 8 3.34 0.20 5.65
CA VAL A 8 4.37 -0.48 4.83
C VAL A 8 5.24 -1.41 5.67
N GLY A 9 5.63 -2.55 5.07
CA GLY A 9 6.38 -3.59 5.77
C GLY A 9 5.48 -4.48 6.61
N GLY A 10 6.02 -5.04 7.70
CA GLY A 10 5.30 -5.96 8.56
C GLY A 10 4.88 -7.26 7.85
N SER A 11 3.80 -7.87 8.35
CA SER A 11 3.27 -9.14 7.85
C SER A 11 1.85 -8.98 7.34
N MET A 12 1.60 -9.46 6.12
CA MET A 12 0.24 -9.52 5.57
C MET A 12 -0.59 -10.55 6.35
N VAL A 13 -1.77 -10.14 6.80
CA VAL A 13 -2.74 -11.03 7.44
C VAL A 13 -3.56 -11.72 6.35
N ASP A 14 -3.74 -13.03 6.46
CA ASP A 14 -4.57 -13.86 5.56
C ASP A 14 -4.32 -13.63 4.05
N GLY A 15 -3.05 -13.44 3.68
CA GLY A 15 -2.64 -13.20 2.29
C GLY A 15 -2.96 -14.38 1.38
N ARG A 16 -3.51 -14.08 0.19
CA ARG A 16 -3.83 -15.07 -0.85
C ARG A 16 -3.40 -14.57 -2.22
N THR A 17 -2.87 -15.45 -3.05
CA THR A 17 -2.59 -15.15 -4.45
C THR A 17 -3.91 -14.91 -5.19
N THR A 18 -4.05 -13.75 -5.83
CA THR A 18 -5.26 -13.33 -6.57
C THR A 18 -5.02 -13.19 -8.07
N ALA A 19 -3.77 -13.01 -8.49
CA ALA A 19 -3.30 -13.06 -9.87
C ALA A 19 -1.81 -13.45 -9.90
N PRO A 20 -1.22 -13.78 -11.07
CA PRO A 20 0.21 -14.06 -11.15
C PRO A 20 1.04 -12.93 -10.53
N ASN A 21 1.89 -13.28 -9.56
CA ASN A 21 2.72 -12.36 -8.79
C ASN A 21 1.94 -11.30 -7.97
N GLU A 22 0.65 -11.50 -7.71
CA GLU A 22 -0.18 -10.59 -6.92
C GLU A 22 -0.84 -11.30 -5.72
N VAL A 23 -0.34 -11.00 -4.53
CA VAL A 23 -0.90 -11.45 -3.25
C VAL A 23 -1.70 -10.32 -2.62
N ARG A 24 -2.93 -10.61 -2.18
CA ARG A 24 -3.81 -9.65 -1.49
C ARG A 24 -4.28 -10.23 -0.16
N GLY A 25 -4.49 -9.35 0.81
CA GLY A 25 -5.01 -9.68 2.13
C GLY A 25 -5.75 -8.49 2.74
N PRO A 26 -6.54 -8.69 3.80
CA PRO A 26 -7.34 -7.63 4.42
C PRO A 26 -6.53 -6.55 5.14
N SER A 27 -5.36 -6.90 5.70
CA SER A 27 -4.58 -5.97 6.53
C SER A 27 -3.10 -6.34 6.66
N ILE A 28 -2.33 -5.44 7.28
CA ILE A 28 -0.93 -5.62 7.64
C ILE A 28 -0.78 -5.48 9.15
N ASN A 29 -0.09 -6.45 9.78
CA ASN A 29 0.31 -6.38 11.19
C ASN A 29 1.77 -5.93 11.32
N GLY A 30 2.05 -5.02 12.27
CA GLY A 30 3.41 -4.54 12.56
C GLY A 30 4.05 -3.64 11.48
N GLY A 31 3.26 -3.14 10.52
CA GLY A 31 3.77 -2.23 9.49
C GLY A 31 3.99 -0.81 10.00
N GLU A 32 4.96 -0.12 9.42
CA GLU A 32 5.24 1.28 9.72
C GLU A 32 4.17 2.18 9.11
N LYS A 33 3.73 3.20 9.86
CA LYS A 33 2.71 4.15 9.41
C LYS A 33 3.33 5.47 8.99
N ARG A 34 3.03 5.92 7.77
CA ARG A 34 3.44 7.22 7.21
C ARG A 34 2.24 7.96 6.66
N LYS A 35 2.09 9.24 6.99
CA LYS A 35 1.08 10.10 6.37
C LYS A 35 1.56 10.51 4.97
N LEU A 36 0.65 10.51 4.00
CA LEU A 36 0.89 10.93 2.62
C LEU A 36 -0.05 12.06 2.24
N GLY A 37 0.47 13.03 1.50
CA GLY A 37 -0.24 14.14 0.89
C GLY A 37 0.06 14.30 -0.60
N GLY A 38 -0.41 15.40 -1.18
CA GLY A 38 -0.17 15.70 -2.59
C GLY A 38 1.31 15.98 -2.88
N GLY A 39 1.87 15.30 -3.89
CA GLY A 39 3.26 15.46 -4.31
C GLY A 39 4.22 14.43 -3.72
N ASP A 40 3.81 13.70 -2.68
CA ASP A 40 4.64 12.63 -2.10
C ASP A 40 4.84 11.49 -3.10
N MET A 41 6.07 10.97 -3.15
CA MET A 41 6.43 9.79 -3.94
C MET A 41 6.95 8.70 -3.00
N VAL A 42 6.43 7.48 -3.17
CA VAL A 42 6.83 6.32 -2.36
C VAL A 42 7.29 5.21 -3.29
N HIS A 43 8.50 4.72 -3.05
CA HIS A 43 9.00 3.51 -3.68
C HIS A 43 8.75 2.31 -2.75
N ILE A 44 7.99 1.32 -3.24
CA ILE A 44 7.75 0.07 -2.53
C ILE A 44 8.58 -1.04 -3.18
N PRO A 45 9.59 -1.61 -2.50
CA PRO A 45 10.36 -2.72 -3.03
C PRO A 45 9.51 -3.99 -3.26
N PRO A 46 9.96 -4.90 -4.15
CA PRO A 46 9.30 -6.18 -4.32
C PRO A 46 9.14 -6.95 -3.01
N ARG A 47 8.01 -7.67 -2.87
CA ARG A 47 7.67 -8.52 -1.70
C ARG A 47 7.49 -7.76 -0.37
N VAL A 48 7.35 -6.44 -0.42
CA VAL A 48 7.01 -5.61 0.76
C VAL A 48 5.49 -5.38 0.81
N PRO A 49 4.79 -5.86 1.86
CA PRO A 49 3.38 -5.54 2.04
C PRO A 49 3.18 -4.04 2.19
N HIS A 50 2.13 -3.51 1.55
CA HIS A 50 1.74 -2.11 1.68
C HIS A 50 0.22 -1.96 1.59
N GLN A 51 -0.33 -1.01 2.34
CA GLN A 51 -1.76 -0.71 2.38
C GLN A 51 -1.96 0.81 2.53
N LEU A 52 -2.88 1.37 1.76
CA LEU A 52 -3.34 2.75 1.94
C LEU A 52 -4.65 2.75 2.73
N LEU A 53 -4.66 3.49 3.84
CA LEU A 53 -5.82 3.69 4.69
C LEU A 53 -6.32 5.13 4.52
N VAL A 54 -7.60 5.27 4.20
CA VAL A 54 -8.29 6.57 4.09
C VAL A 54 -9.28 6.65 5.24
N GLU A 55 -9.25 7.77 5.97
CA GLU A 55 -10.17 8.01 7.09
C GLU A 55 -11.62 8.15 6.59
N SER A 56 -12.59 7.79 7.43
CA SER A 56 -14.00 7.82 7.05
C SER A 56 -14.42 9.21 6.57
N GLY A 57 -15.11 9.28 5.43
CA GLY A 57 -15.54 10.54 4.81
C GLY A 57 -14.44 11.33 4.10
N LYS A 58 -13.21 10.82 4.03
CA LYS A 58 -12.12 11.41 3.24
C LYS A 58 -11.95 10.70 1.90
N GLN A 59 -11.18 11.33 1.01
CA GLN A 59 -10.78 10.76 -0.28
C GLN A 59 -9.29 10.95 -0.50
N PHE A 60 -8.69 10.03 -1.26
CA PHE A 60 -7.30 10.10 -1.67
C PHE A 60 -7.18 9.61 -3.12
N THR A 61 -6.73 10.48 -4.02
CA THR A 61 -6.41 10.11 -5.39
C THR A 61 -4.90 9.99 -5.56
N TYR A 62 -4.45 8.84 -6.06
CA TYR A 62 -3.06 8.51 -6.32
C TYR A 62 -2.94 7.69 -7.61
N ALA A 63 -1.73 7.63 -8.16
CA ALA A 63 -1.39 6.72 -9.24
C ALA A 63 -0.46 5.63 -8.72
N VAL A 64 -0.58 4.42 -9.26
CA VAL A 64 0.36 3.33 -9.02
C VAL A 64 1.03 2.99 -10.34
N VAL A 65 2.35 3.06 -10.35
CA VAL A 65 3.16 2.54 -11.46
C VAL A 65 3.77 1.22 -10.98
N LYS A 66 3.31 0.12 -11.57
CA LYS A 66 3.93 -1.20 -11.35
C LYS A 66 5.01 -1.39 -12.42
N ILE A 67 6.25 -1.58 -11.97
CA ILE A 67 7.40 -1.79 -12.85
C ILE A 67 7.76 -3.28 -12.80
N ASP A 68 7.74 -3.94 -13.95
CA ASP A 68 8.29 -5.30 -14.09
C ASP A 68 9.76 -5.17 -14.50
N ALA A 69 10.67 -5.38 -13.55
CA ALA A 69 12.12 -5.21 -13.72
C ALA A 69 12.82 -6.51 -14.15
N ARG A 70 12.16 -7.32 -14.99
CA ARG A 70 12.79 -8.51 -15.59
C ARG A 70 14.11 -8.19 -16.27
#